data_AF-A0A8T2SUS4-F1
#
_entry.id   AF-A0A8T2SUS4-F1
#
_cell.length_a   1.000
_cell.length_b   1.000
_cell.length_c   1.000
_cell.angle_alpha   90.00
_cell.angle_beta   90.00
_cell.angle_gamma   90.00
#
_symmetry.space_group_name_H-M   'P 1'
#
loop_
_entity.id
_entity.type
_entity.pdbx_description
1 polymer ?
#
loop_
_entity_poly.entity_id
_entity_poly.type
_entity_poly.pdbx_seq_one_letter_code
_entity_poly.pdbx_strand_id
1 'polypeptide(L)'
;MLVTVSWMGSLIWEVRVVMNVHETVSGLIKAALAAFAKEGRYLPSDDCALYPSRFSLHSLDETAKLKDLGARNFILRLKDSK
;
A
#
# COMPACT_ATOMS: atom_id res chain seq x y z
N MET A 1 -10.18 4.58 -9.37
CA MET A 1 -10.67 3.97 -8.13
C MET A 1 -9.98 4.64 -6.95
N LEU A 2 -10.76 5.07 -5.97
CA LEU A 2 -10.22 5.60 -4.71
C LEU A 2 -9.82 4.43 -3.82
N VAL A 3 -8.58 4.43 -3.34
CA VAL A 3 -7.99 3.39 -2.51
C VAL A 3 -7.41 4.04 -1.25
N THR A 4 -7.64 3.42 -0.10
CA THR A 4 -7.07 3.81 1.18
C THR A 4 -5.90 2.90 1.50
N VAL A 5 -4.75 3.50 1.82
CA VAL A 5 -3.55 2.78 2.25
C VAL A 5 -3.19 3.23 3.64
N SER A 6 -3.15 2.30 4.59
CA SER A 6 -2.74 2.58 5.97
C SER A 6 -1.36 2.00 6.24
N TRP A 7 -0.51 2.74 6.96
CA TRP A 7 0.78 2.26 7.41
C TRP A 7 0.61 1.30 8.60
N MET A 8 1.33 0.17 8.63
CA MET A 8 1.26 -0.77 9.75
C MET A 8 1.86 -0.21 11.04
N GLY A 9 2.94 0.58 10.95
CA GLY A 9 3.63 1.10 12.13
C GLY A 9 2.90 2.23 12.87
N SER A 10 1.75 2.69 12.36
CA SER A 10 0.93 3.72 13.03
C SER A 10 -0.54 3.59 12.64
N LEU A 11 -1.43 3.51 13.63
CA LEU A 11 -2.88 3.42 13.38
C LEU A 11 -3.47 4.67 12.71
N ILE A 12 -2.80 5.81 12.81
CA ILE A 12 -3.31 7.13 12.39
C ILE A 12 -2.85 7.48 10.97
N TRP A 13 -1.83 6.79 10.46
CA TRP A 13 -1.19 7.15 9.21
C TRP A 13 -1.86 6.42 8.05
N GLU A 14 -2.91 7.05 7.53
CA GLU A 14 -3.54 6.66 6.27
C GLU A 14 -3.35 7.73 5.20
N VAL A 15 -3.24 7.28 3.95
CA VAL A 15 -3.28 8.11 2.76
C VAL A 15 -4.34 7.57 1.81
N ARG A 16 -5.00 8.48 1.10
CA ARG A 16 -5.98 8.12 0.06
C ARG A 16 -5.41 8.47 -1.30
N VAL A 17 -5.38 7.47 -2.18
CA VAL A 17 -4.79 7.59 -3.52
C VAL A 17 -5.84 7.23 -4.56
N VAL A 18 -5.89 8.00 -5.64
CA VAL A 18 -6.72 7.70 -6.80
C VAL A 18 -5.86 6.93 -7.80
N MET A 19 -6.24 5.67 -8.05
CA MET A 19 -5.53 4.78 -8.97
C MET A 19 -6.40 4.41 -10.17
N ASN A 20 -5.79 4.12 -11.33
CA ASN A 20 -6.50 3.45 -12.40
C ASN A 20 -6.77 1.98 -12.01
N VAL A 21 -7.93 1.44 -12.36
CA VAL A 21 -8.29 0.04 -12.04
C VAL A 21 -7.40 -0.99 -12.75
N HIS A 22 -6.75 -0.60 -13.84
CA HIS A 22 -5.83 -1.44 -14.60
C HIS A 22 -4.37 -1.37 -14.13
N GLU A 23 -4.07 -0.49 -13.17
CA GLU A 23 -2.75 -0.40 -12.54
C GLU A 23 -2.44 -1.63 -11.67
N THR A 24 -1.16 -1.80 -11.41
CA THR A 24 -0.63 -2.91 -10.60
C THR A 24 -0.51 -2.53 -9.13
N VAL A 25 -0.37 -3.55 -8.28
CA VAL A 25 -0.03 -3.40 -6.85
C VAL A 25 1.27 -2.63 -6.67
N SER A 26 2.31 -2.91 -7.47
CA SER A 26 3.58 -2.15 -7.47
C SER A 26 3.39 -0.66 -7.77
N GLY A 27 2.50 -0.32 -8.71
CA GLY A 27 2.11 1.08 -8.98
C GLY A 27 1.47 1.75 -7.77
N LEU A 28 0.57 1.03 -7.07
CA LEU A 28 -0.07 1.51 -5.85
C LEU A 28 0.93 1.71 -4.71
N ILE A 29 1.93 0.83 -4.54
CA ILE A 29 3.01 1.02 -3.54
C ILE A 29 3.72 2.34 -3.79
N LYS A 30 4.20 2.57 -5.02
CA LYS A 30 4.90 3.81 -5.38
C LYS A 30 4.04 5.05 -5.16
N ALA A 31 2.77 5.00 -5.55
CA ALA A 31 1.86 6.12 -5.37
C ALA A 31 1.56 6.39 -3.88
N ALA A 32 1.44 5.33 -3.06
CA ALA A 32 1.28 5.46 -1.61
C ALA A 32 2.52 6.05 -0.95
N LEU A 33 3.73 5.57 -1.28
CA LEU A 33 4.99 6.13 -0.78
C LEU A 33 5.11 7.63 -1.12
N ALA A 34 4.81 7.99 -2.37
CA ALA A 34 4.79 9.39 -2.80
C ALA A 34 3.75 10.23 -2.03
N ALA A 35 2.57 9.68 -1.74
CA ALA A 35 1.55 10.35 -0.95
C ALA A 35 1.98 10.55 0.51
N PHE A 36 2.58 9.53 1.14
CA PHE A 36 3.13 9.63 2.49
C PHE A 36 4.24 10.69 2.58
N ALA A 37 5.17 10.69 1.61
CA ALA A 37 6.21 11.69 1.51
C ALA A 37 5.64 13.11 1.34
N LYS A 38 4.59 13.27 0.52
CA LYS A 38 3.90 14.55 0.33
C LYS A 38 3.22 15.07 1.60
N GLU A 39 2.72 14.18 2.46
CA GLU A 39 2.17 14.53 3.77
C GLU A 39 3.25 14.76 4.84
N GLY A 40 4.54 14.69 4.48
CA GLY A 40 5.66 14.85 5.43
C GLY A 40 5.85 13.65 6.35
N ARG A 41 5.24 12.50 6.02
CA ARG A 41 5.36 11.27 6.80
C ARG A 41 6.46 10.42 6.19
N TYR A 42 7.63 10.44 6.80
CA TYR A 42 8.76 9.62 6.37
C TYR A 42 8.56 8.17 6.81
N LEU A 43 8.54 7.24 5.85
CA LEU A 43 8.52 5.82 6.14
C LEU A 43 9.95 5.32 6.40
N PRO A 44 10.14 4.36 7.31
CA PRO A 44 11.48 3.92 7.73
C PRO A 44 12.29 3.25 6.62
N SER A 45 11.68 2.77 5.53
CA SER A 45 12.36 2.21 4.35
C SER A 45 11.45 2.22 3.12
N ASP A 46 12.05 2.27 1.93
CA ASP A 46 11.36 2.17 0.64
C ASP A 46 11.01 0.72 0.27
N ASP A 47 11.56 -0.27 0.99
CA ASP A 47 11.28 -1.69 0.76
C ASP A 47 9.96 -2.11 1.45
N CYS A 48 8.85 -1.62 0.90
CA CYS A 48 7.51 -1.89 1.38
C CYS A 48 6.75 -2.91 0.52
N ALA A 49 5.81 -3.61 1.14
CA ALA A 49 4.82 -4.45 0.48
C ALA A 49 3.40 -4.12 0.95
N LEU A 50 2.43 -4.43 0.08
CA LEU A 50 1.01 -4.28 0.38
C LEU A 50 0.43 -5.58 0.92
N TYR A 51 -0.42 -5.46 1.93
CA TYR A 51 -1.14 -6.55 2.55
C TYR A 51 -2.64 -6.24 2.50
N PRO A 52 -3.52 -7.23 2.30
CA PRO A 52 -4.96 -7.00 2.26
C PRO A 52 -5.55 -6.65 3.63
N SER A 53 -4.87 -7.01 4.72
CA SER A 53 -5.26 -6.71 6.10
C SER A 53 -4.04 -6.69 7.02
N ARG A 54 -4.18 -6.10 8.22
CA ARG A 54 -3.12 -6.08 9.25
C ARG A 54 -2.75 -7.47 9.75
N PHE A 55 -3.70 -8.41 9.68
CA PHE A 55 -3.53 -9.81 10.10
C PHE A 55 -3.03 -10.72 8.97
N SER A 56 -2.87 -10.20 7.75
CA SER A 56 -2.41 -10.99 6.63
C SER A 56 -0.94 -11.36 6.79
N LEU A 57 -0.65 -12.64 6.59
CA LEU A 57 0.70 -13.20 6.62
C LEU A 57 1.41 -13.03 5.27
N HIS A 58 0.65 -13.00 4.18
CA HIS A 58 1.19 -12.90 2.82
C HIS A 58 0.95 -11.51 2.25
N SER A 59 2.00 -10.95 1.63
CA SER A 59 1.89 -9.76 0.81
C SER A 59 1.13 -10.07 -0.47
N LEU A 60 0.52 -9.03 -1.04
CA LEU A 60 -0.08 -9.09 -2.36
C LEU A 60 1.00 -9.22 -3.44
N ASP A 61 0.65 -9.89 -4.53
CA ASP A 61 1.49 -9.97 -5.72
C ASP A 61 1.61 -8.58 -6.36
N GLU A 62 2.84 -8.10 -6.50
CA GLU A 62 3.18 -6.79 -7.07
C GLU A 62 2.74 -6.61 -8.53
N THR A 63 2.50 -7.71 -9.25
CA THR A 63 2.07 -7.73 -10.66
C THR A 63 0.55 -7.82 -10.82
N ALA A 64 -0.18 -8.15 -9.74
CA ALA A 64 -1.64 -8.23 -9.77
C ALA A 64 -2.27 -6.86 -10.05
N LYS A 65 -3.37 -6.84 -10.79
CA LYS A 65 -4.11 -5.60 -11.08
C LYS A 65 -5.04 -5.27 -9.92
N LEU A 66 -5.22 -3.98 -9.65
CA LEU A 66 -6.05 -3.51 -8.54
C LEU A 66 -7.52 -3.95 -8.65
N LYS A 67 -8.04 -4.07 -9.87
CA LYS A 67 -9.40 -4.58 -10.10
C LYS A 67 -9.62 -6.01 -9.62
N ASP A 68 -8.59 -6.84 -9.62
CA ASP A 68 -8.70 -8.28 -9.35
C ASP A 68 -8.65 -8.57 -7.83
N LEU A 69 -8.19 -7.59 -7.03
CA LEU A 69 -8.09 -7.69 -5.58
C LEU A 69 -9.43 -7.54 -4.86
N GLY A 70 -10.43 -6.89 -5.49
CA GLY A 70 -11.76 -6.62 -4.90
C GLY A 70 -11.77 -5.69 -3.67
N ALA A 71 -10.60 -5.39 -3.10
CA ALA A 71 -10.43 -4.54 -1.93
C ALA A 71 -10.10 -3.10 -2.32
N ARG A 72 -10.50 -2.16 -1.46
CA ARG A 72 -10.18 -0.72 -1.57
C ARG A 72 -9.38 -0.19 -0.39
N ASN A 73 -9.13 -1.03 0.61
CA ASN A 73 -8.35 -0.69 1.78
C ASN A 73 -7.20 -1.69 1.86
N PHE A 74 -5.98 -1.18 1.98
CA PHE A 74 -4.79 -1.99 2.06
C PHE A 74 -3.86 -1.49 3.17
N ILE A 75 -3.00 -2.38 3.63
CA ILE A 75 -2.00 -2.07 4.65
C ILE A 75 -0.62 -2.08 3.97
N LEU A 76 0.11 -0.98 4.12
CA LEU A 76 1.51 -0.90 3.74
C LEU A 76 2.37 -1.31 4.95
N ARG A 77 3.29 -2.24 4.73
CA ARG A 77 4.25 -2.73 5.73
C ARG A 77 5.63 -2.80 5.08
N LEU A 78 6.69 -2.71 5.89
CA LEU A 78 8.02 -3.14 5.44
C LEU A 78 7.95 -4.61 5.00
N LYS A 79 8.68 -4.96 3.93
CA LYS A 79 8.89 -6.37 3.63
C LYS A 79 9.63 -7.00 4.81
N ASP A 80 9.19 -8.20 5.19
CA ASP A 80 9.94 -8.99 6.14
C ASP A 80 11.28 -9.32 5.48
N SER A 81 12.37 -8.78 6.04
CA SER A 81 13.72 -9.12 5.60
C SER A 81 13.89 -10.61 5.83
N LYS A 82 14.09 -11.35 4.74
CA LYS A 82 14.52 -12.75 4.80
C LYS A 82 15.88 -12.85 5.49
#